data_AF-A0A1V6HW64-F1
#
_entry.id   AF-A0A1V6HW64-F1
#
_cell.length_a   1.000
_cell.length_b   1.000
_cell.length_c   1.000
_cell.angle_alpha   90.00
_cell.angle_beta   90.00
_cell.angle_gamma   90.00
#
_symmetry.space_group_name_H-M   'P 1'
#
loop_
_entity.id
_entity.type
_entity.pdbx_description
1 polymer ?
#
loop_
_entity_poly.entity_id
_entity_poly.type
_entity_poly.pdbx_seq_one_letter_code
_entity_poly.pdbx_strand_id
1 'polypeptide(L)'
;MKLRFFALPVLAAFLALSIGCNGDEGSPTFDDAFERDSKATSDTKAKDDGTTADDDGATADDDGAIADDDGATADDDGAADDDGAITDDDGAIADDDGAIADDDGTEPQECEEDTDCDGEPKKCHEFKCEDLKCKEVPVADGTACSDDNYCTENDTCQDGVCSGTAITCDDLNPCTEDTCDPESGCSFKVIDSGDTIICGKGECMREVQKCTDGVPNVCVEGEPTQEVCDGKDNDCDGHTDEEDADDCTTYYRDDDGDEFGVDGDTRCLCAAAAPYTATKGGDCCDKDDQAYPQEFTEEQWFIKANQCDSFDYNCSEGEEKRWGIGSCLSFPRPGGGLTCGVKQGFDEGAVECGVAATYIVNCSISGGRCQATETEERTQSCR
;
A
#
# COMPACT_ATOMS: atom_id res chain seq x y z
N MET A 1 -57.20 15.58 -44.99
CA MET A 1 -56.56 16.66 -45.79
C MET A 1 -55.05 16.41 -45.88
N LYS A 2 -54.32 17.07 -46.79
CA LYS A 2 -52.85 17.12 -46.78
C LYS A 2 -52.39 18.27 -45.90
N LEU A 3 -51.69 18.00 -44.80
CA LEU A 3 -50.82 19.01 -44.17
C LEU A 3 -49.52 19.13 -44.98
N ARG A 4 -48.97 20.34 -45.08
CA ARG A 4 -47.71 20.63 -45.77
C ARG A 4 -46.68 21.09 -44.76
N PHE A 5 -45.46 20.57 -44.89
CA PHE A 5 -44.28 21.18 -44.30
C PHE A 5 -44.12 22.62 -44.82
N PHE A 6 -43.67 23.52 -43.94
CA PHE A 6 -43.01 24.76 -44.31
C PHE A 6 -41.62 24.74 -43.65
N ALA A 7 -40.57 24.82 -44.47
CA ALA A 7 -39.20 25.00 -44.01
C ALA A 7 -38.83 26.49 -44.13
N LEU A 8 -38.05 26.99 -43.17
CA LEU A 8 -37.50 28.34 -43.15
C LEU A 8 -35.98 28.26 -42.88
N PRO A 9 -35.13 28.60 -43.86
CA PRO A 9 -33.67 28.63 -43.68
C PRO A 9 -33.16 30.07 -43.49
N VAL A 10 -32.42 30.33 -42.41
CA VAL A 10 -31.73 31.62 -42.20
C VAL A 10 -30.32 31.41 -41.64
N LEU A 11 -29.33 31.80 -42.46
CA LEU A 11 -27.93 32.15 -42.18
C LEU A 11 -27.19 31.48 -41.01
N ALA A 12 -26.12 30.77 -41.36
CA ALA A 12 -24.92 30.67 -40.52
C ALA A 12 -24.12 31.98 -40.58
N ALA A 13 -23.42 32.31 -39.49
CA ALA A 13 -22.42 33.38 -39.44
C ALA A 13 -21.13 32.82 -38.84
N PHE A 14 -20.05 32.78 -39.64
CA PHE A 14 -18.72 32.41 -39.16
C PHE A 14 -18.10 33.57 -38.38
N LEU A 15 -17.62 33.30 -37.16
CA LEU A 15 -16.52 34.06 -36.56
C LEU A 15 -15.52 33.07 -35.96
N ALA A 16 -14.48 32.74 -36.72
CA ALA A 16 -13.32 32.02 -36.19
C ALA A 16 -12.38 33.05 -35.56
N LEU A 17 -12.06 32.89 -34.28
CA LEU A 17 -11.04 33.70 -33.61
C LEU A 17 -9.77 32.86 -33.44
N SER A 18 -8.84 33.00 -34.38
CA SER A 18 -7.55 32.31 -34.35
C SER A 18 -6.52 33.13 -33.59
N ILE A 19 -6.12 32.66 -32.40
CA ILE A 19 -4.87 33.01 -31.75
C ILE A 19 -4.12 31.68 -31.52
N GLY A 20 -2.84 31.65 -31.85
CA GLY A 20 -1.99 30.47 -31.72
C GLY A 20 -0.53 30.88 -31.52
N CYS A 21 0.38 29.88 -31.57
CA CYS A 21 1.79 29.94 -31.13
C CYS A 21 1.93 30.06 -29.60
N ASN A 22 2.78 29.29 -28.90
CA ASN A 22 3.60 28.10 -29.20
C ASN A 22 3.58 27.23 -27.90
N GLY A 23 3.99 25.96 -27.83
CA GLY A 23 4.83 25.19 -28.74
C GLY A 23 6.27 25.09 -28.23
N ASP A 24 6.52 24.22 -27.26
CA ASP A 24 7.86 23.77 -26.84
C ASP A 24 7.75 22.37 -26.19
N GLU A 25 8.84 21.60 -26.15
CA GLU A 25 8.89 20.20 -25.69
C GLU A 25 9.98 20.03 -24.64
N GLY A 26 9.67 19.41 -23.48
CA GLY A 26 10.64 19.31 -22.39
C GLY A 26 10.27 18.33 -21.28
N SER A 27 10.68 17.08 -21.43
CA SER A 27 10.78 16.13 -20.32
C SER A 27 12.04 16.44 -19.48
N PRO A 28 11.94 16.60 -18.15
CA PRO A 28 13.10 16.69 -17.28
C PRO A 28 13.46 15.32 -16.68
N THR A 29 14.49 14.69 -17.20
CA THR A 29 15.28 13.69 -16.45
C THR A 29 16.36 14.44 -15.67
N PHE A 30 16.40 14.32 -14.34
CA PHE A 30 17.58 14.69 -13.57
C PHE A 30 17.65 13.91 -12.25
N ASP A 31 18.67 13.07 -12.12
CA ASP A 31 19.00 12.35 -10.90
C ASP A 31 19.91 13.18 -9.98
N ASP A 32 19.88 12.80 -8.71
CA ASP A 32 20.85 13.07 -7.64
C ASP A 32 20.97 14.44 -6.91
N ALA A 33 21.05 14.25 -5.60
CA ALA A 33 21.80 15.02 -4.59
C ALA A 33 21.44 16.49 -4.27
N PHE A 34 20.64 16.67 -3.21
CA PHE A 34 21.20 17.35 -2.02
C PHE A 34 20.61 16.82 -0.69
N GLU A 35 21.34 17.05 0.40
CA GLU A 35 21.19 16.37 1.70
C GLU A 35 19.98 16.82 2.54
N ARG A 36 19.59 15.99 3.52
CA ARG A 36 18.52 16.28 4.48
C ARG A 36 19.05 16.23 5.93
N ASP A 37 19.24 17.41 6.50
CA ASP A 37 19.82 17.64 7.82
C ASP A 37 18.90 17.15 8.97
N SER A 38 19.16 15.96 9.52
CA SER A 38 18.37 15.35 10.61
C SER A 38 18.76 15.91 11.97
N LYS A 39 18.14 17.03 12.36
CA LYS A 39 18.42 17.74 13.62
C LYS A 39 17.86 17.02 14.86
N ALA A 40 18.63 16.09 15.40
CA ALA A 40 18.35 15.44 16.68
C ALA A 40 18.30 16.44 17.86
N THR A 41 17.45 16.18 18.85
CA THR A 41 17.32 17.00 20.07
C THR A 41 17.67 16.21 21.34
N SER A 42 18.48 16.84 22.19
CA SER A 42 19.04 16.38 23.46
C SER A 42 18.15 15.56 24.41
N ASP A 43 18.82 14.56 25.00
CA ASP A 43 18.84 14.23 26.43
C ASP A 43 17.53 13.91 27.18
N THR A 44 17.40 12.65 27.62
CA THR A 44 17.26 12.41 29.08
C THR A 44 17.83 11.07 29.58
N LYS A 45 19.10 11.11 29.98
CA LYS A 45 19.67 10.51 31.20
C LYS A 45 19.34 9.03 31.55
N ALA A 46 20.37 8.19 31.45
CA ALA A 46 20.40 6.80 31.92
C ALA A 46 20.22 6.63 33.44
N LYS A 47 19.94 5.37 33.82
CA LYS A 47 20.35 4.77 35.11
C LYS A 47 21.06 3.45 34.84
N ASP A 48 22.12 3.21 35.60
CA ASP A 48 22.92 1.99 35.65
C ASP A 48 23.25 1.72 37.12
N ASP A 49 22.72 0.61 37.66
CA ASP A 49 23.30 -0.18 38.75
C ASP A 49 22.51 -1.50 38.93
N GLY A 50 23.19 -2.66 39.02
CA GLY A 50 22.48 -3.96 39.05
C GLY A 50 23.31 -5.25 39.03
N THR A 51 24.49 -5.30 39.66
CA THR A 51 25.31 -6.54 39.72
C THR A 51 24.86 -7.52 40.81
N THR A 52 24.64 -8.80 40.47
CA THR A 52 25.12 -10.00 41.22
C THR A 52 24.87 -11.27 40.39
N ALA A 53 25.66 -12.31 40.63
CA ALA A 53 25.41 -13.67 40.12
C ALA A 53 24.47 -14.45 41.05
N ASP A 54 24.01 -15.63 40.63
CA ASP A 54 24.38 -16.92 41.25
C ASP A 54 23.80 -18.10 40.41
N ASP A 55 24.03 -19.34 40.87
CA ASP A 55 24.06 -20.58 40.06
C ASP A 55 22.80 -21.50 40.22
N ASP A 56 22.85 -22.68 39.59
CA ASP A 56 22.01 -23.89 39.77
C ASP A 56 20.55 -23.90 39.27
N GLY A 57 20.15 -24.99 38.58
CA GLY A 57 18.79 -25.12 37.99
C GLY A 57 18.22 -26.53 37.65
N ALA A 58 19.04 -27.50 37.19
CA ALA A 58 18.66 -28.89 36.81
C ALA A 58 17.61 -29.03 35.66
N THR A 59 17.30 -30.20 35.05
CA THR A 59 17.72 -31.63 35.11
C THR A 59 18.03 -32.14 33.67
N ALA A 60 18.99 -33.05 33.43
CA ALA A 60 18.85 -34.52 33.30
C ALA A 60 17.73 -35.02 32.31
N ASP A 61 17.89 -36.08 31.50
CA ASP A 61 18.80 -37.25 31.54
C ASP A 61 19.32 -37.67 30.14
N ASP A 62 20.48 -38.35 30.04
CA ASP A 62 20.69 -39.69 29.42
C ASP A 62 22.20 -40.05 29.30
N ASP A 63 22.68 -41.03 30.08
CA ASP A 63 24.07 -41.54 30.09
C ASP A 63 24.09 -43.07 29.93
N GLY A 64 24.90 -43.61 28.99
CA GLY A 64 24.90 -45.04 28.65
C GLY A 64 26.28 -45.67 28.41
N ALA A 65 26.87 -46.23 29.47
CA ALA A 65 28.16 -46.96 29.55
C ALA A 65 29.44 -46.09 29.36
N ILE A 66 30.37 -45.92 30.33
CA ILE A 66 31.14 -46.88 31.19
C ILE A 66 32.17 -47.64 30.32
N ALA A 67 33.50 -47.40 30.36
CA ALA A 67 34.50 -47.42 31.46
C ALA A 67 34.84 -48.86 31.95
N ASP A 68 35.98 -49.24 32.55
CA ASP A 68 37.31 -48.62 32.81
C ASP A 68 38.40 -49.45 32.04
N ASP A 69 39.70 -49.67 32.35
CA ASP A 69 40.70 -49.31 33.40
C ASP A 69 42.14 -49.54 32.82
N ASP A 70 43.21 -48.96 33.40
CA ASP A 70 44.63 -49.18 33.04
C ASP A 70 45.37 -50.00 34.15
N GLY A 71 45.55 -51.32 34.00
CA GLY A 71 45.92 -52.18 35.14
C GLY A 71 46.77 -53.46 34.92
N ALA A 72 48.10 -53.31 35.01
CA ALA A 72 49.07 -54.20 35.67
C ALA A 72 49.19 -55.75 35.38
N THR A 73 50.37 -56.10 34.85
CA THR A 73 51.25 -57.25 35.23
C THR A 73 50.85 -58.73 35.09
N ALA A 74 51.54 -59.39 34.14
CA ALA A 74 52.36 -60.62 34.30
C ALA A 74 51.73 -62.00 34.65
N ASP A 75 51.86 -62.92 33.69
CA ASP A 75 52.31 -64.34 33.75
C ASP A 75 52.80 -64.61 32.29
N ASP A 76 54.04 -65.00 31.93
CA ASP A 76 54.97 -66.10 32.32
C ASP A 76 54.74 -67.42 31.54
N ASP A 77 55.84 -68.03 31.07
CA ASP A 77 55.99 -69.25 30.23
C ASP A 77 55.18 -69.38 28.90
N GLY A 78 55.72 -69.86 27.77
CA GLY A 78 57.12 -70.21 27.45
C GLY A 78 57.31 -71.10 26.20
N ALA A 79 58.42 -70.85 25.48
CA ALA A 79 59.19 -71.75 24.59
C ALA A 79 58.70 -72.19 23.17
N ALA A 80 59.72 -72.26 22.29
CA ALA A 80 59.92 -73.12 21.11
C ALA A 80 59.21 -72.82 19.76
N ASP A 81 59.85 -73.00 18.59
CA ASP A 81 61.28 -73.11 18.18
C ASP A 81 61.36 -73.01 16.63
N ASP A 82 62.58 -73.02 16.04
CA ASP A 82 62.95 -73.10 14.61
C ASP A 82 62.53 -71.96 13.64
N ASP A 83 63.23 -71.72 12.51
CA ASP A 83 64.68 -71.60 12.22
C ASP A 83 64.87 -70.86 10.86
N GLY A 84 66.08 -70.37 10.55
CA GLY A 84 66.40 -69.79 9.22
C GLY A 84 67.23 -68.50 9.24
N ALA A 85 68.57 -68.64 9.29
CA ALA A 85 69.54 -67.54 9.24
C ALA A 85 70.40 -67.56 7.95
N ILE A 86 71.39 -66.65 7.91
CA ILE A 86 72.46 -66.41 6.90
C ILE A 86 72.16 -65.15 6.04
N THR A 87 72.79 -63.96 6.17
CA THR A 87 74.22 -63.53 6.31
C THR A 87 75.02 -63.66 4.99
N ASP A 88 76.10 -62.92 4.67
CA ASP A 88 77.07 -62.05 5.37
C ASP A 88 77.54 -60.87 4.45
N ASP A 89 78.48 -60.03 4.94
CA ASP A 89 79.42 -59.12 4.21
C ASP A 89 78.87 -58.01 3.28
N ASP A 90 79.48 -56.83 3.08
CA ASP A 90 80.70 -56.16 3.60
C ASP A 90 80.44 -54.62 3.47
N GLY A 91 81.16 -53.66 4.04
CA GLY A 91 82.39 -53.64 4.85
C GLY A 91 82.96 -52.20 4.82
N ALA A 92 83.36 -51.62 5.96
CA ALA A 92 83.72 -50.20 6.04
C ALA A 92 85.23 -49.90 5.86
N ILE A 93 85.57 -48.81 5.18
CA ILE A 93 86.89 -48.17 5.20
C ILE A 93 86.68 -46.65 5.36
N ALA A 94 87.57 -45.99 6.09
CA ALA A 94 87.51 -44.56 6.42
C ALA A 94 88.72 -43.79 5.89
N ASP A 95 88.66 -42.46 6.02
CA ASP A 95 89.78 -41.49 6.06
C ASP A 95 90.79 -41.48 4.89
N ASP A 96 90.61 -40.54 3.94
CA ASP A 96 91.72 -39.65 3.51
C ASP A 96 91.21 -38.32 2.92
N ASP A 97 92.08 -37.31 2.86
CA ASP A 97 91.77 -35.91 2.52
C ASP A 97 91.08 -35.71 1.15
N GLY A 98 89.83 -35.27 1.16
CA GLY A 98 89.11 -34.83 -0.03
C GLY A 98 87.95 -33.89 0.31
N ALA A 99 88.00 -32.66 -0.19
CA ALA A 99 86.87 -31.73 -0.07
C ALA A 99 85.73 -32.18 -0.99
N ILE A 100 84.78 -32.93 -0.43
CA ILE A 100 83.40 -32.87 -0.91
C ILE A 100 82.95 -31.44 -0.58
N ALA A 101 83.04 -30.55 -1.56
CA ALA A 101 82.19 -29.38 -1.55
C ALA A 101 80.75 -29.86 -1.58
N ASP A 102 79.85 -29.16 -0.89
CA ASP A 102 78.43 -29.27 -1.17
C ASP A 102 78.23 -28.85 -2.63
N ASP A 103 78.17 -29.82 -3.53
CA ASP A 103 77.91 -29.61 -4.95
C ASP A 103 76.42 -29.35 -5.11
N ASP A 104 76.01 -28.12 -4.80
CA ASP A 104 74.67 -27.57 -5.00
C ASP A 104 74.42 -27.26 -6.50
N GLY A 105 74.84 -28.22 -7.34
CA GLY A 105 74.66 -28.41 -8.78
C GLY A 105 74.29 -27.21 -9.63
N THR A 106 74.98 -26.07 -9.44
CA THR A 106 74.78 -24.84 -10.22
C THR A 106 76.08 -24.45 -10.93
N GLU A 107 76.79 -25.44 -11.48
CA GLU A 107 77.79 -25.19 -12.52
C GLU A 107 77.08 -24.51 -13.71
N PRO A 108 77.55 -23.35 -14.21
CA PRO A 108 76.83 -22.65 -15.27
C PRO A 108 76.80 -23.49 -16.54
N GLN A 109 75.60 -23.91 -16.98
CA GLN A 109 75.43 -24.63 -18.23
C GLN A 109 75.98 -23.79 -19.40
N GLU A 110 77.10 -24.24 -19.96
CA GLU A 110 77.60 -23.78 -21.25
C GLU A 110 76.76 -24.43 -22.35
N CYS A 111 76.26 -23.61 -23.28
CA CYS A 111 75.36 -24.02 -24.36
C CYS A 111 75.94 -23.64 -25.73
N GLU A 112 75.61 -24.41 -26.76
CA GLU A 112 75.86 -24.06 -28.17
C GLU A 112 74.56 -23.68 -28.91
N GLU A 113 73.41 -24.24 -28.51
CA GLU A 113 72.06 -23.91 -29.00
C GLU A 113 71.02 -23.81 -27.87
N ASP A 114 69.85 -23.18 -28.14
CA ASP A 114 68.78 -22.97 -27.14
C ASP A 114 68.27 -24.28 -26.51
N THR A 115 68.42 -25.41 -27.20
CA THR A 115 68.04 -26.75 -26.75
C THR A 115 69.02 -27.40 -25.75
N ASP A 116 70.17 -26.78 -25.49
CA ASP A 116 71.11 -27.23 -24.45
C ASP A 116 70.76 -26.70 -23.04
N CYS A 117 69.75 -25.83 -22.94
CA CYS A 117 69.38 -25.15 -21.69
C CYS A 117 68.29 -25.91 -20.92
N ASP A 118 68.70 -26.84 -20.06
CA ASP A 118 67.82 -27.64 -19.21
C ASP A 118 67.41 -26.87 -17.93
N GLY A 119 66.11 -26.67 -17.75
CA GLY A 119 65.51 -26.12 -16.53
C GLY A 119 63.98 -26.14 -16.59
N GLU A 120 63.30 -25.92 -15.47
CA GLU A 120 61.85 -25.69 -15.46
C GLU A 120 61.57 -24.22 -15.83
N PRO A 121 61.02 -23.92 -17.03
CA PRO A 121 60.74 -22.54 -17.43
C PRO A 121 59.60 -21.96 -16.58
N LYS A 122 59.79 -20.75 -16.04
CA LYS A 122 58.67 -19.99 -15.46
C LYS A 122 57.67 -19.66 -16.57
N LYS A 123 56.38 -19.58 -16.26
CA LYS A 123 55.29 -19.59 -17.26
C LYS A 123 55.34 -18.56 -18.39
N CYS A 124 56.05 -17.45 -18.21
CA CYS A 124 56.27 -16.41 -19.23
C CYS A 124 57.76 -16.12 -19.49
N HIS A 125 58.63 -17.06 -19.15
CA HIS A 125 60.06 -17.02 -19.42
C HIS A 125 60.53 -18.29 -20.13
N GLU A 126 61.47 -18.14 -21.04
CA GLU A 126 62.17 -19.22 -21.73
C GLU A 126 63.68 -19.04 -21.53
N PHE A 127 64.42 -20.15 -21.51
CA PHE A 127 65.88 -20.08 -21.51
C PHE A 127 66.38 -20.02 -22.95
N LYS A 128 67.28 -19.07 -23.24
CA LYS A 128 67.98 -18.98 -24.52
C LYS A 128 69.49 -18.93 -24.33
N CYS A 129 70.21 -19.46 -25.31
CA CYS A 129 71.65 -19.49 -25.32
C CYS A 129 72.23 -18.16 -25.85
N GLU A 130 72.74 -17.32 -24.95
CA GLU A 130 73.42 -16.09 -25.31
C GLU A 130 74.82 -16.04 -24.67
N ASP A 131 75.84 -15.69 -25.45
CA ASP A 131 77.24 -15.60 -24.99
C ASP A 131 77.78 -16.93 -24.39
N LEU A 132 77.33 -18.07 -24.95
CA LEU A 132 77.57 -19.45 -24.47
C LEU A 132 77.00 -19.72 -23.07
N LYS A 133 75.92 -19.03 -22.68
CA LYS A 133 75.23 -19.22 -21.40
C LYS A 133 73.72 -19.20 -21.55
N CYS A 134 73.06 -20.10 -20.84
CA CYS A 134 71.62 -20.06 -20.68
C CYS A 134 71.20 -18.81 -19.89
N LYS A 135 70.42 -17.93 -20.52
CA LYS A 135 69.82 -16.75 -19.89
C LYS A 135 68.30 -16.90 -19.90
N GLU A 136 67.67 -16.56 -18.78
CA GLU A 136 66.22 -16.43 -18.67
C GLU A 136 65.77 -15.15 -19.39
N VAL A 137 64.94 -15.29 -20.43
CA VAL A 137 64.37 -14.18 -21.20
C VAL A 137 62.84 -14.27 -21.21
N PRO A 138 62.09 -13.15 -21.29
CA PRO A 138 60.64 -13.21 -21.39
C PRO A 138 60.22 -13.84 -22.73
N VAL A 139 59.17 -14.66 -22.67
CA VAL A 139 58.46 -15.18 -23.85
C VAL A 139 57.74 -14.03 -24.55
N ALA A 140 57.52 -14.13 -25.86
CA ALA A 140 56.90 -13.08 -26.66
C ALA A 140 55.51 -12.65 -26.14
N ASP A 141 55.29 -11.33 -26.04
CA ASP A 141 54.02 -10.74 -25.60
C ASP A 141 52.81 -11.31 -26.37
N GLY A 142 51.72 -11.55 -25.65
CA GLY A 142 50.51 -12.18 -26.19
C GLY A 142 50.59 -13.70 -26.35
N THR A 143 51.68 -14.35 -25.93
CA THR A 143 51.71 -15.81 -25.78
C THR A 143 50.78 -16.22 -24.64
N ALA A 144 49.94 -17.24 -24.87
CA ALA A 144 49.03 -17.76 -23.85
C ALA A 144 49.79 -18.45 -22.71
N CYS A 145 49.41 -18.14 -21.48
CA CYS A 145 49.96 -18.72 -20.26
C CYS A 145 48.79 -19.13 -19.33
N SER A 146 49.04 -19.27 -18.03
CA SER A 146 47.98 -19.07 -17.03
C SER A 146 48.57 -18.56 -15.73
N ASP A 147 47.90 -17.64 -15.04
CA ASP A 147 48.41 -17.00 -13.82
C ASP A 147 48.07 -17.76 -12.51
N ASP A 148 47.54 -18.99 -12.63
CA ASP A 148 46.96 -19.83 -11.56
C ASP A 148 45.74 -19.22 -10.85
N ASN A 149 45.27 -18.06 -11.28
CA ASN A 149 44.11 -17.39 -10.70
C ASN A 149 42.84 -17.81 -11.44
N TYR A 150 41.97 -18.60 -10.80
CA TYR A 150 40.69 -19.03 -11.37
C TYR A 150 39.69 -17.87 -11.58
N CYS A 151 40.05 -16.64 -11.18
CA CYS A 151 39.28 -15.41 -11.41
C CYS A 151 39.75 -14.61 -12.63
N THR A 152 40.63 -15.16 -13.47
CA THR A 152 41.12 -14.53 -14.71
C THR A 152 40.82 -15.39 -15.94
N GLU A 153 40.60 -14.73 -17.09
CA GLU A 153 40.50 -15.37 -18.39
C GLU A 153 41.39 -14.69 -19.45
N ASN A 154 41.71 -15.42 -20.52
CA ASN A 154 42.58 -14.96 -21.61
C ASN A 154 44.00 -14.57 -21.15
N ASP A 155 44.52 -15.27 -20.15
CA ASP A 155 45.85 -15.12 -19.56
C ASP A 155 46.95 -15.09 -20.63
N THR A 156 47.67 -13.98 -20.70
CA THR A 156 48.76 -13.79 -21.66
C THR A 156 50.01 -13.23 -20.98
N CYS A 157 51.16 -13.57 -21.55
CA CYS A 157 52.42 -12.98 -21.18
C CYS A 157 52.48 -11.52 -21.67
N GLN A 158 52.85 -10.60 -20.78
CA GLN A 158 53.19 -9.22 -21.09
C GLN A 158 54.42 -8.83 -20.25
N ASP A 159 55.50 -8.40 -20.91
CA ASP A 159 56.77 -8.02 -20.27
C ASP A 159 57.37 -9.12 -19.33
N GLY A 160 57.06 -10.40 -19.60
CA GLY A 160 57.48 -11.56 -18.79
C GLY A 160 56.57 -11.92 -17.62
N VAL A 161 55.50 -11.16 -17.37
CA VAL A 161 54.47 -11.47 -16.36
C VAL A 161 53.29 -12.15 -17.05
N CYS A 162 52.74 -13.21 -16.46
CA CYS A 162 51.45 -13.76 -16.89
C CYS A 162 50.33 -13.01 -16.18
N SER A 163 49.31 -12.57 -16.93
CA SER A 163 48.10 -11.97 -16.37
C SER A 163 46.91 -12.11 -17.30
N GLY A 164 45.74 -12.47 -16.76
CA GLY A 164 44.46 -12.46 -17.49
C GLY A 164 43.60 -11.20 -17.28
N THR A 165 42.40 -11.24 -17.87
CA THR A 165 41.30 -10.29 -17.64
C THR A 165 40.40 -10.84 -16.54
N ALA A 166 40.10 -10.05 -15.51
CA ALA A 166 39.30 -10.52 -14.38
C ALA A 166 37.84 -10.86 -14.80
N ILE A 167 37.35 -12.03 -14.40
CA ILE A 167 35.95 -12.46 -14.62
C ILE A 167 35.01 -11.88 -13.57
N THR A 168 33.72 -11.79 -13.92
CA THR A 168 32.64 -11.47 -12.97
C THR A 168 31.86 -12.74 -12.66
N CYS A 169 31.95 -13.23 -11.42
CA CYS A 169 31.21 -14.39 -10.93
C CYS A 169 29.77 -14.04 -10.53
N ASP A 170 28.99 -13.49 -11.46
CA ASP A 170 27.59 -13.10 -11.29
C ASP A 170 26.68 -14.26 -11.77
N ASP A 171 25.90 -14.89 -10.88
CA ASP A 171 24.92 -15.92 -11.26
C ASP A 171 23.51 -15.36 -11.55
N LEU A 172 23.35 -14.03 -11.47
CA LEU A 172 22.10 -13.26 -11.59
C LEU A 172 21.09 -13.48 -10.45
N ASN A 173 21.47 -14.11 -9.33
CA ASN A 173 20.63 -14.28 -8.16
C ASN A 173 20.86 -13.17 -7.11
N PRO A 174 19.90 -12.26 -6.86
CA PRO A 174 20.05 -11.22 -5.83
C PRO A 174 20.02 -11.75 -4.38
N CYS A 175 20.04 -13.07 -4.20
CA CYS A 175 20.03 -13.78 -2.92
C CYS A 175 21.28 -14.67 -2.71
N THR A 176 22.34 -14.45 -3.48
CA THR A 176 23.71 -14.90 -3.20
C THR A 176 24.66 -13.72 -2.98
N GLU A 177 25.68 -13.94 -2.17
CA GLU A 177 26.87 -13.12 -2.08
C GLU A 177 27.93 -13.72 -3.01
N ASP A 178 28.11 -13.05 -4.14
CA ASP A 178 28.86 -13.52 -5.30
C ASP A 178 30.33 -13.12 -5.18
N THR A 179 31.19 -14.13 -5.12
CA THR A 179 32.63 -13.96 -4.83
C THR A 179 33.47 -14.77 -5.79
N CYS A 180 34.71 -14.34 -6.02
CA CYS A 180 35.70 -15.13 -6.72
C CYS A 180 36.96 -15.28 -5.86
N ASP A 181 37.36 -16.52 -5.64
CA ASP A 181 38.58 -16.88 -4.93
C ASP A 181 39.66 -17.34 -5.93
N PRO A 182 40.89 -16.79 -5.90
CA PRO A 182 41.91 -17.14 -6.88
C PRO A 182 42.31 -18.61 -6.95
N GLU A 183 42.17 -19.38 -5.86
CA GLU A 183 42.57 -20.80 -5.80
C GLU A 183 41.43 -21.77 -6.18
N SER A 184 40.16 -21.33 -6.13
CA SER A 184 38.99 -22.19 -6.31
C SER A 184 37.89 -21.66 -7.25
N GLY A 185 37.98 -20.41 -7.70
CA GLY A 185 37.10 -19.78 -8.68
C GLY A 185 35.84 -19.15 -8.07
N CYS A 186 34.75 -19.14 -8.85
CA CYS A 186 33.49 -18.54 -8.44
C CYS A 186 32.83 -19.30 -7.27
N SER A 187 32.41 -18.58 -6.23
CA SER A 187 31.63 -19.10 -5.11
C SER A 187 30.42 -18.21 -4.82
N PHE A 188 29.24 -18.84 -4.76
CA PHE A 188 27.94 -18.20 -4.63
C PHE A 188 27.38 -18.54 -3.24
N LYS A 189 27.53 -17.63 -2.29
CA LYS A 189 27.16 -17.86 -0.89
C LYS A 189 25.71 -17.45 -0.66
N VAL A 190 24.83 -18.40 -0.35
CA VAL A 190 23.43 -18.13 0.03
C VAL A 190 23.33 -17.05 1.11
N ILE A 191 22.46 -16.05 0.89
CA ILE A 191 22.10 -15.04 1.88
C ILE A 191 20.59 -14.95 2.10
N ASP A 192 20.19 -14.84 3.38
CA ASP A 192 18.91 -14.29 3.77
C ASP A 192 19.08 -12.78 3.96
N SER A 193 18.68 -12.00 2.96
CA SER A 193 18.65 -10.54 3.08
C SER A 193 17.64 -10.14 4.16
N GLY A 194 18.05 -9.38 5.17
CA GLY A 194 17.14 -8.78 6.16
C GLY A 194 16.20 -7.70 5.61
N ASP A 195 16.27 -7.42 4.30
CA ASP A 195 15.36 -6.55 3.57
C ASP A 195 14.04 -7.26 3.28
N THR A 196 12.93 -6.55 3.43
CA THR A 196 11.60 -7.01 3.02
C THR A 196 11.12 -6.34 1.72
N ILE A 197 10.30 -7.07 0.98
CA ILE A 197 9.47 -6.54 -0.11
C ILE A 197 8.07 -6.33 0.45
N ILE A 198 7.51 -5.14 0.26
CA ILE A 198 6.12 -4.82 0.57
C ILE A 198 5.36 -4.63 -0.74
N CYS A 199 4.17 -5.23 -0.83
CA CYS A 199 3.24 -5.12 -1.96
C CYS A 199 1.79 -5.03 -1.47
N GLY A 200 0.86 -4.70 -2.36
CA GLY A 200 -0.55 -4.49 -2.02
C GLY A 200 -0.88 -3.11 -1.45
N LYS A 201 -2.18 -2.84 -1.35
CA LYS A 201 -2.79 -1.72 -0.60
C LYS A 201 -3.69 -2.30 0.50
N GLY A 202 -4.16 -1.44 1.41
CA GLY A 202 -5.16 -1.81 2.39
C GLY A 202 -4.85 -3.06 3.20
N GLU A 203 -5.89 -3.87 3.44
CA GLU A 203 -5.78 -5.19 4.08
C GLU A 203 -5.12 -6.24 3.16
N CYS A 204 -4.97 -5.95 1.86
CA CYS A 204 -4.17 -6.75 0.94
C CYS A 204 -2.66 -6.48 1.06
N MET A 205 -2.21 -5.54 1.90
CA MET A 205 -0.78 -5.29 2.07
C MET A 205 -0.07 -6.52 2.63
N ARG A 206 1.01 -6.94 1.97
CA ARG A 206 1.86 -8.06 2.38
C ARG A 206 3.30 -7.61 2.49
N GLU A 207 3.98 -8.13 3.52
CA GLU A 207 5.41 -8.00 3.71
C GLU A 207 6.04 -9.40 3.65
N VAL A 208 7.07 -9.57 2.82
CA VAL A 208 7.77 -10.84 2.59
C VAL A 208 9.27 -10.57 2.62
N GLN A 209 10.08 -11.45 3.21
CA GLN A 209 11.55 -11.36 3.12
C GLN A 209 11.96 -11.39 1.64
N LYS A 210 12.86 -10.50 1.20
CA LYS A 210 13.29 -10.45 -0.21
C LYS A 210 13.98 -11.76 -0.66
N CYS A 211 14.68 -12.42 0.26
CA CYS A 211 15.33 -13.71 0.07
C CYS A 211 14.93 -14.69 1.16
N THR A 212 14.91 -15.98 0.87
CA THR A 212 14.82 -17.06 1.87
C THR A 212 15.54 -18.29 1.35
N ASP A 213 16.47 -18.85 2.13
CA ASP A 213 17.32 -20.00 1.74
C ASP A 213 18.04 -19.79 0.39
N GLY A 214 18.36 -18.54 0.06
CA GLY A 214 19.01 -18.14 -1.21
C GLY A 214 18.08 -18.06 -2.42
N VAL A 215 16.77 -18.19 -2.22
CA VAL A 215 15.74 -18.03 -3.27
C VAL A 215 15.13 -16.62 -3.19
N PRO A 216 15.06 -15.85 -4.30
CA PRO A 216 14.31 -14.60 -4.35
C PRO A 216 12.81 -14.86 -4.21
N ASN A 217 12.18 -14.24 -3.22
CA ASN A 217 10.73 -14.32 -3.05
C ASN A 217 10.00 -13.33 -3.97
N VAL A 218 8.80 -13.72 -4.39
CA VAL A 218 7.84 -12.81 -5.03
C VAL A 218 6.82 -12.39 -3.99
N CYS A 219 6.71 -11.09 -3.72
CA CYS A 219 5.59 -10.57 -2.94
C CYS A 219 4.31 -10.69 -3.79
N VAL A 220 3.33 -11.42 -3.27
CA VAL A 220 1.99 -11.55 -3.85
C VAL A 220 1.02 -10.85 -2.90
N GLU A 221 0.21 -9.97 -3.45
CA GLU A 221 -0.74 -9.14 -2.71
C GLU A 221 -1.86 -10.02 -2.11
N GLY A 222 -2.58 -9.51 -1.11
CA GLY A 222 -3.77 -10.19 -0.62
C GLY A 222 -4.85 -10.31 -1.71
N GLU A 223 -5.69 -11.34 -1.62
CA GLU A 223 -6.91 -11.43 -2.42
C GLU A 223 -7.90 -10.37 -1.93
N PRO A 224 -8.45 -9.51 -2.80
CA PRO A 224 -9.40 -8.48 -2.41
C PRO A 224 -10.77 -9.09 -2.06
N THR A 225 -11.49 -8.40 -1.19
CA THR A 225 -12.83 -8.77 -0.70
C THR A 225 -13.82 -7.65 -0.96
N GLN A 226 -15.12 -7.87 -0.72
CA GLN A 226 -16.10 -6.78 -0.81
C GLN A 226 -15.79 -5.73 0.27
N GLU A 227 -15.83 -4.44 -0.09
CA GLU A 227 -15.72 -3.35 0.90
C GLU A 227 -16.78 -3.47 2.00
N VAL A 228 -16.39 -3.16 3.24
CA VAL A 228 -17.24 -3.15 4.44
C VAL A 228 -16.98 -1.85 5.19
N CYS A 229 -18.00 -1.28 5.82
CA CYS A 229 -17.87 -0.08 6.66
C CYS A 229 -17.15 -0.34 8.01
N ASP A 230 -15.89 -0.82 7.98
CA ASP A 230 -15.08 -1.16 9.16
C ASP A 230 -13.83 -0.27 9.37
N GLY A 231 -13.64 0.76 8.53
CA GLY A 231 -12.56 1.74 8.62
C GLY A 231 -11.30 1.34 7.86
N LYS A 232 -11.44 0.54 6.80
CA LYS A 232 -10.33 -0.08 6.04
C LYS A 232 -10.60 -0.10 4.54
N ASP A 233 -9.61 -0.65 3.84
CA ASP A 233 -9.50 -0.87 2.39
C ASP A 233 -9.47 -2.41 2.21
N ASN A 234 -10.67 -3.01 2.10
CA ASN A 234 -10.91 -4.46 2.02
C ASN A 234 -10.87 -5.00 0.58
N ASP A 235 -11.19 -4.17 -0.43
CA ASP A 235 -11.11 -4.48 -1.87
C ASP A 235 -9.78 -4.01 -2.51
N CYS A 236 -9.01 -3.21 -1.77
CA CYS A 236 -7.62 -2.90 -2.03
C CYS A 236 -7.39 -2.02 -3.27
N ASP A 237 -8.41 -1.27 -3.70
CA ASP A 237 -8.27 -0.19 -4.69
C ASP A 237 -7.50 1.03 -4.13
N GLY A 238 -7.43 1.21 -2.81
CA GLY A 238 -6.75 2.33 -2.15
C GLY A 238 -7.66 3.43 -1.60
N HIS A 239 -8.98 3.24 -1.68
CA HIS A 239 -9.98 4.01 -0.93
C HIS A 239 -10.35 3.28 0.38
N THR A 240 -11.41 3.71 1.07
CA THR A 240 -11.78 3.23 2.42
C THR A 240 -13.24 3.61 2.68
N ASP A 241 -14.06 2.68 3.18
CA ASP A 241 -15.45 2.94 3.56
C ASP A 241 -16.28 3.61 2.41
N GLU A 242 -16.24 3.02 1.20
CA GLU A 242 -16.83 3.57 -0.03
C GLU A 242 -18.39 3.61 -0.07
N GLU A 243 -18.95 4.24 -1.11
CA GLU A 243 -20.38 4.19 -1.43
C GLU A 243 -20.78 2.76 -1.87
N ASP A 244 -21.93 2.28 -1.37
CA ASP A 244 -22.44 0.91 -1.55
C ASP A 244 -21.55 -0.24 -0.98
N ALA A 245 -20.67 0.05 -0.01
CA ALA A 245 -19.98 -0.96 0.81
C ALA A 245 -20.93 -1.81 1.69
N ASP A 246 -20.55 -3.04 2.06
CA ASP A 246 -21.36 -3.90 2.95
C ASP A 246 -21.51 -3.28 4.36
N ASP A 247 -22.68 -3.48 4.96
CA ASP A 247 -23.16 -2.86 6.22
C ASP A 247 -23.27 -1.31 6.19
N CYS A 248 -23.28 -0.70 4.99
CA CYS A 248 -23.58 0.72 4.79
C CYS A 248 -24.96 1.15 5.33
N THR A 249 -25.05 2.40 5.78
CA THR A 249 -26.32 3.02 6.18
C THR A 249 -26.95 3.74 4.99
N THR A 250 -28.25 3.54 4.78
CA THR A 250 -29.02 4.32 3.81
C THR A 250 -29.22 5.75 4.32
N TYR A 251 -28.59 6.72 3.65
CA TYR A 251 -28.79 8.15 3.87
C TYR A 251 -29.67 8.74 2.77
N TYR A 252 -30.54 9.67 3.17
CA TYR A 252 -31.44 10.42 2.30
C TYR A 252 -30.84 11.79 1.99
N ARG A 253 -31.19 12.35 0.83
CA ARG A 253 -30.82 13.71 0.45
C ARG A 253 -31.50 14.74 1.37
N ASP A 254 -30.71 15.67 1.89
CA ASP A 254 -31.01 16.61 2.97
C ASP A 254 -30.25 17.93 2.69
N ASP A 255 -30.89 18.84 1.94
CA ASP A 255 -30.34 20.12 1.45
C ASP A 255 -30.57 21.29 2.43
N ASP A 256 -31.55 21.19 3.34
CA ASP A 256 -31.91 22.24 4.31
C ASP A 256 -31.50 21.96 5.76
N GLY A 257 -31.30 20.69 6.15
CA GLY A 257 -30.71 20.29 7.42
C GLY A 257 -31.69 19.93 8.55
N ASP A 258 -32.95 19.57 8.25
CA ASP A 258 -33.96 19.23 9.28
C ASP A 258 -33.93 17.79 9.82
N GLU A 259 -32.98 16.97 9.35
CA GLU A 259 -32.79 15.54 9.61
C GLU A 259 -33.79 14.57 8.92
N PHE A 260 -34.68 15.05 8.05
CA PHE A 260 -35.44 14.24 7.09
C PHE A 260 -34.89 14.47 5.67
N GLY A 261 -35.33 13.65 4.72
CA GLY A 261 -34.85 13.73 3.35
C GLY A 261 -35.75 13.06 2.32
N VAL A 262 -35.49 13.36 1.04
CA VAL A 262 -36.39 13.06 -0.07
C VAL A 262 -36.58 11.56 -0.26
N ASP A 263 -37.83 11.11 -0.23
CA ASP A 263 -38.18 9.70 -0.49
C ASP A 263 -37.74 9.26 -1.89
N GLY A 264 -36.74 8.38 -1.93
CA GLY A 264 -36.19 7.79 -3.15
C GLY A 264 -34.97 8.50 -3.73
N ASP A 265 -34.48 9.59 -3.13
CA ASP A 265 -33.13 10.12 -3.38
C ASP A 265 -32.22 9.70 -2.21
N THR A 266 -31.67 8.49 -2.33
CA THR A 266 -30.94 7.80 -1.27
C THR A 266 -29.61 7.23 -1.77
N ARG A 267 -28.60 7.22 -0.90
CA ARG A 267 -27.31 6.53 -1.10
C ARG A 267 -27.03 5.60 0.07
N CYS A 268 -26.20 4.58 -0.15
CA CYS A 268 -25.68 3.76 0.94
C CYS A 268 -24.24 4.18 1.26
N LEU A 269 -24.01 4.71 2.46
CA LEU A 269 -22.74 5.31 2.88
C LEU A 269 -22.36 4.81 4.28
N CYS A 270 -21.06 4.69 4.54
CA CYS A 270 -20.56 4.34 5.88
C CYS A 270 -20.70 5.49 6.91
N ALA A 271 -20.86 6.74 6.44
CA ALA A 271 -21.12 7.91 7.28
C ALA A 271 -21.93 8.98 6.53
N ALA A 272 -22.59 9.85 7.29
CA ALA A 272 -23.34 10.99 6.77
C ALA A 272 -22.41 11.97 6.02
N ALA A 273 -22.71 12.24 4.74
CA ALA A 273 -21.86 13.07 3.88
C ALA A 273 -22.72 13.93 2.93
N ALA A 274 -22.67 15.25 3.11
CA ALA A 274 -23.52 16.20 2.38
C ALA A 274 -23.43 16.03 0.85
N PRO A 275 -24.57 16.00 0.12
CA PRO A 275 -25.92 16.34 0.56
C PRO A 275 -26.75 15.17 1.15
N TYR A 276 -26.13 14.06 1.54
CA TYR A 276 -26.81 12.88 2.09
C TYR A 276 -26.53 12.76 3.60
N THR A 277 -27.33 13.44 4.42
CA THR A 277 -27.14 13.52 5.88
C THR A 277 -28.31 13.01 6.70
N ALA A 278 -29.53 13.00 6.16
CA ALA A 278 -30.69 12.46 6.85
C ALA A 278 -30.72 10.92 6.87
N THR A 279 -31.28 10.36 7.94
CA THR A 279 -31.52 8.90 8.10
C THR A 279 -33.00 8.55 8.10
N LYS A 280 -33.86 9.53 7.81
CA LYS A 280 -35.32 9.42 7.77
C LYS A 280 -35.80 9.90 6.39
N GLY A 281 -36.65 9.11 5.75
CA GLY A 281 -37.38 9.55 4.56
C GLY A 281 -38.65 10.34 4.90
N GLY A 282 -39.41 10.67 3.87
CA GLY A 282 -40.72 11.30 3.96
C GLY A 282 -40.73 12.83 3.97
N ASP A 283 -39.59 13.51 3.78
CA ASP A 283 -39.61 14.94 3.48
C ASP A 283 -40.38 15.21 2.18
N CYS A 284 -41.09 16.34 2.18
CA CYS A 284 -41.87 16.85 1.05
C CYS A 284 -41.39 18.23 0.54
N CYS A 285 -40.41 18.87 1.20
CA CYS A 285 -39.72 20.06 0.69
C CYS A 285 -38.31 20.29 1.26
N ASP A 286 -37.36 19.48 0.76
CA ASP A 286 -35.86 19.54 0.78
C ASP A 286 -35.24 20.91 0.38
N LYS A 287 -35.74 21.99 0.99
CA LYS A 287 -35.42 23.42 0.83
C LYS A 287 -35.94 24.29 1.99
N ASP A 288 -36.80 23.78 2.88
CA ASP A 288 -37.51 24.56 3.90
C ASP A 288 -37.58 23.78 5.23
N ASP A 289 -36.71 24.16 6.18
CA ASP A 289 -36.43 23.53 7.51
C ASP A 289 -37.62 23.40 8.50
N GLN A 290 -38.83 23.55 7.99
CA GLN A 290 -40.11 23.51 8.69
C GLN A 290 -41.12 22.58 7.99
N ALA A 291 -40.75 21.90 6.89
CA ALA A 291 -41.67 21.23 5.97
C ALA A 291 -41.51 19.69 5.92
N TYR A 292 -41.25 19.08 7.07
CA TYR A 292 -41.00 17.64 7.26
C TYR A 292 -42.11 16.91 8.05
N PRO A 293 -42.14 15.56 8.09
CA PRO A 293 -43.10 14.76 8.86
C PRO A 293 -43.17 15.09 10.36
N GLN A 294 -44.16 15.88 10.79
CA GLN A 294 -44.25 16.40 12.17
C GLN A 294 -45.67 16.66 12.70
N GLU A 295 -45.79 16.70 14.03
CA GLU A 295 -47.04 16.97 14.75
C GLU A 295 -47.13 18.46 15.15
N PHE A 296 -47.91 19.25 14.41
CA PHE A 296 -48.04 20.69 14.66
C PHE A 296 -48.98 21.06 15.81
N THR A 297 -48.55 22.02 16.63
CA THR A 297 -49.40 22.67 17.65
C THR A 297 -50.57 23.45 17.04
N GLU A 298 -51.62 23.69 17.83
CA GLU A 298 -52.83 24.45 17.44
C GLU A 298 -52.54 25.89 16.98
N GLU A 299 -51.41 26.44 17.41
CA GLU A 299 -50.93 27.78 17.05
C GLU A 299 -50.17 27.84 15.71
N GLN A 300 -49.52 26.75 15.28
CA GLN A 300 -48.70 26.69 14.06
C GLN A 300 -49.56 26.64 12.80
N TRP A 301 -49.61 27.76 12.09
CA TRP A 301 -50.34 27.93 10.82
C TRP A 301 -49.67 28.99 9.95
N PHE A 302 -49.40 28.66 8.70
CA PHE A 302 -48.64 29.46 7.74
C PHE A 302 -49.57 30.23 6.79
N ILE A 303 -49.21 31.47 6.45
CA ILE A 303 -49.94 32.32 5.47
C ILE A 303 -49.21 32.46 4.13
N LYS A 304 -48.13 31.70 3.96
CA LYS A 304 -47.34 31.54 2.74
C LYS A 304 -47.10 30.05 2.54
N ALA A 305 -46.87 29.66 1.30
CA ALA A 305 -46.33 28.35 0.98
C ALA A 305 -44.87 28.23 1.44
N ASN A 306 -44.43 26.98 1.59
CA ASN A 306 -43.04 26.58 1.78
C ASN A 306 -42.19 26.87 0.52
N GLN A 307 -40.88 26.63 0.59
CA GLN A 307 -39.94 26.89 -0.51
C GLN A 307 -40.09 25.93 -1.72
N CYS A 308 -41.13 25.10 -1.74
CA CYS A 308 -41.57 24.25 -2.84
C CYS A 308 -42.97 24.61 -3.38
N ASP A 309 -43.48 25.80 -3.03
CA ASP A 309 -44.80 26.32 -3.40
C ASP A 309 -46.00 25.47 -2.88
N SER A 310 -45.80 24.67 -1.81
CA SER A 310 -46.84 23.89 -1.12
C SER A 310 -47.25 24.53 0.22
N PHE A 311 -48.47 24.24 0.70
CA PHE A 311 -48.91 24.58 2.06
C PHE A 311 -48.95 23.38 3.02
N ASP A 312 -48.66 22.17 2.53
CA ASP A 312 -48.40 21.00 3.37
C ASP A 312 -46.99 21.14 3.96
N TYR A 313 -46.91 21.36 5.27
CA TYR A 313 -45.69 21.53 6.05
C TYR A 313 -45.45 20.36 7.02
N ASN A 314 -46.38 19.40 7.11
CA ASN A 314 -46.23 18.17 7.92
C ASN A 314 -46.14 16.89 7.07
N CYS A 315 -46.05 17.03 5.75
CA CYS A 315 -46.00 15.95 4.76
C CYS A 315 -47.13 14.93 4.92
N SER A 316 -48.36 15.42 5.15
CA SER A 316 -49.55 14.58 5.38
C SER A 316 -50.33 14.20 4.12
N GLU A 317 -49.75 14.46 2.94
CA GLU A 317 -50.35 14.31 1.60
C GLU A 317 -51.54 15.28 1.35
N GLY A 318 -51.61 16.43 2.03
CA GLY A 318 -52.65 17.43 1.77
C GLY A 318 -52.70 18.63 2.71
N GLU A 319 -52.98 19.82 2.14
CA GLU A 319 -53.10 21.09 2.88
C GLU A 319 -54.20 21.06 3.95
N GLU A 320 -53.85 21.22 5.23
CA GLU A 320 -54.83 21.46 6.29
C GLU A 320 -55.32 22.91 6.25
N LYS A 321 -56.64 23.14 6.28
CA LYS A 321 -57.23 24.49 6.24
C LYS A 321 -57.80 24.90 7.59
N ARG A 322 -57.17 25.87 8.25
CA ARG A 322 -57.53 26.36 9.60
C ARG A 322 -58.99 26.77 9.80
N TRP A 323 -59.66 27.18 8.73
CA TRP A 323 -61.00 27.76 8.79
C TRP A 323 -61.89 27.18 7.69
N GLY A 324 -63.04 26.65 8.09
CA GLY A 324 -64.07 26.20 7.15
C GLY A 324 -65.01 27.33 6.71
N ILE A 325 -65.98 26.97 5.87
CA ILE A 325 -67.06 27.86 5.43
C ILE A 325 -67.85 28.38 6.64
N GLY A 326 -67.95 29.69 6.81
CA GLY A 326 -68.78 30.36 7.81
C GLY A 326 -70.27 30.31 7.45
N SER A 327 -71.16 30.62 8.40
CA SER A 327 -72.58 30.85 8.09
C SER A 327 -73.34 31.53 9.21
N CYS A 328 -74.37 32.29 8.83
CA CYS A 328 -75.34 32.89 9.75
C CYS A 328 -76.66 32.11 9.71
N LEU A 329 -76.95 31.35 10.77
CA LEU A 329 -78.07 30.42 10.83
C LEU A 329 -79.24 30.97 11.65
N SER A 330 -80.44 30.98 11.07
CA SER A 330 -81.67 31.47 11.72
C SER A 330 -82.43 30.37 12.45
N PHE A 331 -82.66 30.55 13.75
CA PHE A 331 -83.39 29.60 14.61
C PHE A 331 -84.68 30.23 15.16
N PRO A 332 -85.87 29.64 14.95
CA PRO A 332 -87.13 30.20 15.43
C PRO A 332 -87.24 30.13 16.96
N ARG A 333 -87.76 31.18 17.60
CA ARG A 333 -87.96 31.21 19.07
C ARG A 333 -89.34 30.70 19.48
N PRO A 334 -89.45 29.92 20.57
CA PRO A 334 -90.74 29.68 21.23
C PRO A 334 -91.39 31.02 21.63
N GLY A 335 -92.65 31.23 21.26
CA GLY A 335 -93.35 32.51 21.41
C GLY A 335 -93.26 33.46 20.21
N GLY A 336 -92.45 33.14 19.20
CA GLY A 336 -92.34 33.89 17.95
C GLY A 336 -91.06 34.73 17.83
N GLY A 337 -90.75 35.14 16.60
CA GLY A 337 -89.49 35.79 16.26
C GLY A 337 -88.37 34.80 15.93
N LEU A 338 -87.23 35.35 15.51
CA LEU A 338 -86.03 34.60 15.15
C LEU A 338 -84.91 34.83 16.16
N THR A 339 -83.95 33.92 16.15
CA THR A 339 -82.61 34.05 16.71
C THR A 339 -81.61 33.88 15.58
N CYS A 340 -80.43 34.46 15.71
CA CYS A 340 -79.34 34.34 14.75
C CYS A 340 -78.14 33.73 15.47
N GLY A 341 -77.58 32.65 14.93
CA GLY A 341 -76.36 32.01 15.41
C GLY A 341 -75.26 32.15 14.37
N VAL A 342 -74.02 32.32 14.82
CA VAL A 342 -72.84 32.39 13.97
C VAL A 342 -72.09 31.06 13.99
N LYS A 343 -71.77 30.53 12.81
CA LYS A 343 -70.61 29.66 12.61
C LYS A 343 -69.52 30.55 12.01
N GLN A 344 -68.44 30.78 12.76
CA GLN A 344 -67.31 31.55 12.27
C GLN A 344 -66.57 30.77 11.17
N GLY A 345 -65.95 31.51 10.25
CA GLY A 345 -65.40 30.98 9.00
C GLY A 345 -65.58 31.97 7.85
N PHE A 346 -65.13 31.61 6.65
CA PHE A 346 -65.22 32.48 5.47
C PHE A 346 -66.64 32.54 4.90
N ASP A 347 -67.10 33.74 4.52
CA ASP A 347 -68.44 34.00 3.93
C ASP A 347 -68.51 33.47 2.47
N GLU A 348 -67.37 33.44 1.79
CA GLU A 348 -67.22 32.97 0.41
C GLU A 348 -66.66 31.54 0.34
N GLY A 349 -67.55 30.54 0.38
CA GLY A 349 -67.22 29.15 0.00
C GLY A 349 -66.07 28.50 0.77
N ALA A 350 -65.31 27.65 0.10
CA ALA A 350 -64.00 27.23 0.58
C ALA A 350 -62.95 28.18 -0.02
N VAL A 351 -62.05 28.68 0.83
CA VAL A 351 -60.95 29.59 0.43
C VAL A 351 -59.68 28.76 0.25
N GLU A 352 -58.83 29.17 -0.70
CA GLU A 352 -57.54 28.53 -0.95
C GLU A 352 -56.44 29.09 -0.05
N CYS A 353 -55.41 28.29 0.22
CA CYS A 353 -54.33 28.67 1.14
C CYS A 353 -53.59 29.92 0.67
N GLY A 354 -53.26 30.81 1.60
CA GLY A 354 -52.64 32.11 1.30
C GLY A 354 -53.59 33.17 0.72
N VAL A 355 -54.86 32.85 0.42
CA VAL A 355 -55.82 33.81 -0.15
C VAL A 355 -56.53 34.61 0.95
N ALA A 356 -56.63 35.94 0.77
CA ALA A 356 -57.40 36.83 1.64
C ALA A 356 -58.87 36.90 1.22
N ALA A 357 -59.78 36.76 2.18
CA ALA A 357 -61.24 36.76 1.96
C ALA A 357 -62.03 37.28 3.18
N THR A 358 -63.33 37.51 2.99
CA THR A 358 -64.24 37.98 4.04
C THR A 358 -64.56 36.88 5.05
N TYR A 359 -64.18 37.10 6.32
CA TYR A 359 -64.42 36.18 7.44
C TYR A 359 -65.59 36.67 8.32
N ILE A 360 -66.51 35.77 8.65
CA ILE A 360 -67.65 36.06 9.53
C ILE A 360 -67.21 35.98 11.00
N VAL A 361 -67.18 37.13 11.67
CA VAL A 361 -66.93 37.22 13.11
C VAL A 361 -68.22 37.03 13.89
N ASN A 362 -69.32 37.67 13.44
CA ASN A 362 -70.58 37.72 14.19
C ASN A 362 -71.80 37.90 13.27
N CYS A 363 -72.93 37.30 13.67
CA CYS A 363 -74.19 37.35 12.92
C CYS A 363 -75.31 37.90 13.80
N SER A 364 -76.14 38.80 13.26
CA SER A 364 -77.33 39.29 13.97
C SER A 364 -78.52 39.51 13.02
N ILE A 365 -79.64 39.99 13.57
CA ILE A 365 -80.89 40.12 12.80
C ILE A 365 -80.96 41.52 12.16
N SER A 366 -80.71 41.58 10.86
CA SER A 366 -80.85 42.78 10.03
C SER A 366 -81.95 42.57 8.97
N GLY A 367 -82.77 43.59 8.71
CA GLY A 367 -83.86 43.50 7.72
C GLY A 367 -84.89 42.38 7.96
N GLY A 368 -84.96 41.81 9.17
CA GLY A 368 -85.79 40.64 9.49
C GLY A 368 -85.17 39.28 9.10
N ARG A 369 -83.90 39.23 8.71
CA ARG A 369 -83.13 38.01 8.40
C ARG A 369 -81.91 37.90 9.31
N CYS A 370 -81.43 36.68 9.53
CA CYS A 370 -80.11 36.45 10.14
C CYS A 370 -79.04 36.69 9.06
N GLN A 371 -78.09 37.58 9.32
CA GLN A 371 -77.04 38.00 8.37
C GLN A 371 -75.73 38.27 9.13
N ALA A 372 -74.61 38.25 8.41
CA ALA A 372 -73.34 38.71 8.96
C ALA A 372 -73.44 40.21 9.27
N THR A 373 -73.00 40.62 10.46
CA THR A 373 -73.02 42.02 10.90
C THR A 373 -71.70 42.49 11.51
N GLU A 374 -70.75 41.56 11.65
CA GLU A 374 -69.35 41.83 12.00
C GLU A 374 -68.52 40.88 11.14
N THR A 375 -67.70 41.46 10.26
CA THR A 375 -66.83 40.74 9.32
C THR A 375 -65.48 41.42 9.27
N GLU A 376 -64.43 40.64 9.05
CA GLU A 376 -63.07 41.13 8.89
C GLU A 376 -62.39 40.44 7.70
N GLU A 377 -61.32 41.01 7.17
CA GLU A 377 -60.50 40.36 6.16
C GLU A 377 -59.51 39.41 6.85
N ARG A 378 -59.46 38.14 6.42
CA ARG A 378 -58.44 37.19 6.86
C ARG A 378 -57.82 36.47 5.67
N THR A 379 -56.52 36.20 5.74
CA THR A 379 -55.85 35.21 4.89
C THR A 379 -56.17 33.81 5.40
N GLN A 380 -56.56 32.88 4.53
CA GLN A 380 -56.65 31.46 4.86
C GLN A 380 -55.25 30.91 5.14
N SER A 381 -54.93 30.70 6.42
CA SER A 381 -53.68 30.06 6.84
C SER A 381 -53.81 28.54 6.80
N CYS A 382 -52.77 27.84 6.36
CA CYS A 382 -52.72 26.38 6.23
C CYS A 382 -51.45 25.81 6.83
N ARG A 383 -51.33 24.50 6.89
CA ARG A 383 -50.14 23.73 7.33
C ARG A 383 -50.22 22.32 6.75
#